data_AF-A0A2V8EEM7-F1
#
_entry.id   AF-A0A2V8EEM7-F1
#
_cell.length_a   1.000
_cell.length_b   1.000
_cell.length_c   1.000
_cell.angle_alpha   90.00
_cell.angle_beta   90.00
_cell.angle_gamma   90.00
#
_symmetry.space_group_name_H-M   'P 1'
#
loop_
_entity.id
_entity.type
_entity.pdbx_description
1 polymer ?
#
loop_
_entity_poly.entity_id
_entity_poly.type
_entity_poly.pdbx_seq_one_letter_code
_entity_poly.pdbx_strand_id
1 'polypeptide(L)'
;MNLYSPLLTALVGLLAGLAIGKMWERYVFRGDKWIDRRRARDSPHYILGLNFLVSNQIDLAIEELTRAASLDGDALEVPMILGNLYREKGQVGKAITVHQSLLQRASLTRVEHAYVLLCLGLDYKRGGFVDRALEAFNEVLRLDAKNEYALVNLQKLHEEQHQWSEAYDTRQRLTKLAAIDSRPQSQAILAFLENEIGLEAMRRNDYAEAARRFQAAIDSDARAVPAYLNLGDVRLAQGNEKEAASTWETLVRVAPDRAYLAFDRLDALAVRTGKPESFSRLCHKPCLVPPSHHGRPRV
;
A
#
# COMPACT_ATOMS: atom_id res chain seq x y z
N MET A 1 61.94 22.99 23.23
CA MET A 1 61.08 22.22 22.29
C MET A 1 59.64 22.47 22.67
N ASN A 2 58.84 23.09 21.78
CA ASN A 2 57.47 23.49 22.10
C ASN A 2 56.56 22.27 22.20
N LEU A 3 56.17 21.93 23.43
CA LEU A 3 55.31 20.78 23.78
C LEU A 3 53.92 20.82 23.10
N TYR A 4 53.52 21.98 22.57
CA TYR A 4 52.23 22.22 21.93
C TYR A 4 52.22 21.96 20.40
N SER A 5 53.39 21.79 19.78
CA SER A 5 53.51 21.56 18.33
C SER A 5 52.73 20.34 17.79
N PRO A 6 52.71 19.16 18.46
CA PRO A 6 51.96 18.01 17.96
C PRO A 6 50.43 18.15 18.15
N LEU A 7 49.98 18.83 19.20
CA LEU A 7 48.56 19.10 19.43
C LEU A 7 47.99 20.09 18.40
N LEU A 8 48.76 21.14 18.09
CA LEU A 8 48.37 22.14 17.11
C LEU A 8 48.25 21.54 15.69
N THR A 9 49.18 20.68 15.31
CA THR A 9 49.16 19.99 14.01
C THR A 9 48.00 19.02 13.88
N ALA A 10 47.68 18.26 14.94
CA ALA A 10 46.50 17.40 14.99
C ALA A 10 45.19 18.18 14.85
N LEU A 11 45.06 19.32 15.54
CA LEU A 11 43.88 20.18 15.46
C LEU A 11 43.68 20.76 14.06
N VAL A 12 44.76 21.24 13.42
CA VAL A 12 44.71 21.75 12.05
C VAL A 12 44.31 20.65 11.07
N GLY A 13 44.85 19.44 11.21
CA GLY A 13 44.47 18.29 10.39
C GLY A 13 42.98 17.93 10.52
N LEU A 14 42.45 17.94 11.75
CA LEU A 14 41.03 17.68 12.01
C LEU A 14 40.12 18.77 11.42
N LEU A 15 40.47 20.05 11.60
CA LEU A 15 39.71 21.17 11.04
C LEU A 15 39.76 21.17 9.49
N ALA A 16 40.90 20.85 8.90
CA ALA A 16 41.03 20.70 7.45
C ALA A 16 40.20 19.52 6.94
N GLY A 17 40.22 18.37 7.63
CA GLY A 17 39.40 17.22 7.30
C GLY A 17 37.89 17.52 7.38
N LEU A 18 37.47 18.23 8.43
CA LEU A 18 36.08 18.70 8.58
C LEU A 18 35.68 19.72 7.50
N ALA A 19 36.59 20.65 7.15
CA ALA A 19 36.36 21.63 6.10
C ALA A 19 36.25 20.97 4.72
N ILE A 20 37.13 20.03 4.40
CA ILE A 20 37.07 19.23 3.16
C ILE A 20 35.81 18.39 3.13
N GLY A 21 35.45 17.73 4.24
CA GLY A 21 34.21 16.97 4.36
C GLY A 21 32.97 17.83 4.11
N LYS A 22 32.88 19.01 4.74
CA LYS A 22 31.79 19.97 4.50
C LYS A 22 31.79 20.54 3.08
N MET A 23 32.96 20.77 2.49
CA MET A 23 33.07 21.22 1.10
C MET A 23 32.62 20.13 0.12
N TRP A 24 32.94 18.87 0.39
CA TRP A 24 32.51 17.71 -0.41
C TRP A 24 31.00 17.46 -0.28
N GLU A 25 30.43 17.70 0.89
CA GLU A 25 28.98 17.65 1.11
C GLU A 25 28.25 18.77 0.35
N ARG A 26 28.81 19.98 0.37
CA ARG A 26 28.22 21.19 -0.22
C ARG A 26 28.37 21.24 -1.74
N TYR A 27 29.54 20.89 -2.24
CA TYR A 27 29.88 21.00 -3.64
C TYR A 27 30.13 19.63 -4.25
N VAL A 28 29.42 19.35 -5.32
CA VAL A 28 29.71 18.20 -6.16
C VAL A 28 30.42 18.70 -7.42
N PHE A 29 31.57 18.09 -7.71
CA PHE A 29 32.25 18.28 -8.98
C PHE A 29 31.57 17.41 -10.04
N ARG A 30 30.95 18.03 -11.05
CA ARG A 30 30.26 17.35 -12.16
C ARG A 30 30.73 17.93 -13.48
N GLY A 31 31.30 17.09 -14.34
CA GLY A 31 31.94 17.52 -15.59
C GLY A 31 33.08 18.50 -15.29
N ASP A 32 32.96 19.73 -15.78
CA ASP A 32 33.97 20.79 -15.61
C ASP A 32 33.59 21.86 -14.55
N LYS A 33 32.53 21.66 -13.76
CA LYS A 33 32.03 22.68 -12.81
C LYS A 33 31.74 22.12 -11.41
N TRP A 34 32.06 22.93 -10.40
CA TRP A 34 31.61 22.74 -9.01
C TRP A 34 30.20 23.29 -8.84
N ILE A 35 29.27 22.46 -8.39
CA ILE A 35 27.85 22.82 -8.21
C ILE A 35 27.54 22.84 -6.71
N ASP A 36 27.07 23.97 -6.20
CA ASP A 36 26.59 24.12 -4.81
C ASP A 36 25.19 23.53 -4.69
N ARG A 37 25.06 22.37 -4.04
CA ARG A 37 23.80 21.62 -3.91
C ARG A 37 22.73 22.34 -3.10
N ARG A 38 23.07 23.46 -2.44
CA ARG A 38 22.12 24.22 -1.60
C ARG A 38 21.50 25.42 -2.29
N ARG A 39 21.93 25.82 -3.49
CA ARG A 39 21.43 27.06 -4.12
C ARG A 39 19.92 27.10 -4.28
N ALA A 40 19.29 25.99 -4.65
CA ALA A 40 17.83 25.90 -4.65
C ALA A 40 17.24 25.97 -3.24
N ARG A 41 17.77 25.21 -2.27
CA ARG A 41 17.27 25.17 -0.88
C ARG A 41 17.39 26.50 -0.14
N ASP A 42 18.47 27.22 -0.40
CA ASP A 42 18.79 28.51 0.21
C ASP A 42 18.06 29.66 -0.52
N SER A 43 17.33 29.36 -1.61
CA SER A 43 16.54 30.36 -2.32
C SER A 43 15.32 30.77 -1.48
N PRO A 44 15.02 32.09 -1.39
CA PRO A 44 13.77 32.56 -0.78
C PRO A 44 12.53 31.92 -1.41
N HIS A 45 12.57 31.66 -2.72
CA HIS A 45 11.48 31.03 -3.46
C HIS A 45 11.22 29.58 -3.00
N TYR A 46 12.26 28.85 -2.60
CA TYR A 46 12.09 27.49 -2.07
C TYR A 46 11.37 27.51 -0.72
N ILE A 47 11.83 28.37 0.20
CA ILE A 47 11.20 28.52 1.52
C ILE A 47 9.76 29.02 1.39
N LEU A 48 9.51 30.00 0.53
CA LEU A 48 8.17 30.51 0.28
C LEU A 48 7.27 29.43 -0.33
N GLY A 49 7.79 28.65 -1.29
CA GLY A 49 7.10 27.50 -1.86
C GLY A 49 6.68 26.47 -0.79
N LEU A 50 7.58 26.09 0.11
CA LEU A 50 7.26 25.20 1.22
C LEU A 50 6.23 25.80 2.19
N ASN A 51 6.32 27.09 2.50
CA ASN A 51 5.32 27.76 3.35
C ASN A 51 3.93 27.73 2.71
N PHE A 52 3.84 27.91 1.40
CA PHE A 52 2.58 27.76 0.68
C PHE A 52 2.06 26.31 0.73
N LEU A 53 2.93 25.30 0.66
CA LEU A 53 2.52 23.90 0.86
C LEU A 53 1.96 23.63 2.25
N VAL A 54 2.63 24.12 3.30
CA VAL A 54 2.13 24.03 4.68
C VAL A 54 0.77 24.72 4.82
N SER A 55 0.56 25.79 4.06
CA SER A 55 -0.70 26.55 4.02
C SER A 55 -1.73 25.98 3.04
N ASN A 56 -1.46 24.83 2.41
CA ASN A 56 -2.27 24.17 1.39
C ASN A 56 -2.60 25.05 0.15
N GLN A 57 -1.74 26.04 -0.15
CA GLN A 57 -1.84 26.92 -1.31
C GLN A 57 -1.00 26.35 -2.46
N ILE A 58 -1.46 25.23 -3.03
CA ILE A 58 -0.70 24.41 -4.01
C ILE A 58 -0.26 25.23 -5.24
N ASP A 59 -1.11 26.13 -5.74
CA ASP A 59 -0.81 26.90 -6.95
C ASP A 59 0.35 27.87 -6.76
N LEU A 60 0.35 28.59 -5.64
CA LEU A 60 1.43 29.50 -5.26
C LEU A 60 2.70 28.74 -4.91
N ALA A 61 2.56 27.56 -4.28
CA ALA A 61 3.70 26.69 -4.03
C ALA A 61 4.37 26.23 -5.34
N ILE A 62 3.58 25.82 -6.34
CA ILE A 62 4.11 25.44 -7.66
C ILE A 62 4.84 26.61 -8.32
N GLU A 63 4.27 27.82 -8.26
CA GLU A 63 4.90 29.02 -8.84
C GLU A 63 6.27 29.29 -8.22
N GLU A 64 6.34 29.37 -6.90
CA GLU A 64 7.56 29.67 -6.17
C GLU A 64 8.60 28.56 -6.29
N LEU A 65 8.19 27.29 -6.23
CA LEU A 65 9.10 26.16 -6.44
C LEU A 65 9.61 26.09 -7.88
N THR A 66 8.83 26.52 -8.87
CA THR A 66 9.29 26.62 -10.27
C THR A 66 10.39 27.67 -10.41
N ARG A 67 10.23 28.83 -9.75
CA ARG A 67 11.29 29.86 -9.67
C ARG A 67 12.53 29.31 -8.98
N ALA A 68 12.36 28.58 -7.87
CA ALA A 68 13.48 27.96 -7.16
C ALA A 68 14.23 26.92 -8.02
N ALA A 69 13.51 26.11 -8.80
CA ALA A 69 14.10 25.11 -9.70
C ALA A 69 14.96 25.73 -10.81
N SER A 70 14.66 26.97 -11.23
CA SER A 70 15.44 27.68 -12.26
C SER A 70 16.84 28.11 -11.79
N LEU A 71 17.07 28.17 -10.48
CA LEU A 71 18.33 28.62 -9.88
C LEU A 71 19.36 27.49 -9.72
N ASP A 72 18.90 26.23 -9.72
CA ASP A 72 19.73 25.04 -9.65
C ASP A 72 19.06 23.88 -10.40
N GLY A 73 19.42 23.74 -11.69
CA GLY A 73 18.88 22.70 -12.55
C GLY A 73 19.29 21.28 -12.16
N ASP A 74 20.28 21.11 -11.28
CA ASP A 74 20.87 19.82 -10.91
C ASP A 74 20.32 19.25 -9.59
N ALA A 75 19.58 20.05 -8.82
CA ALA A 75 18.89 19.60 -7.63
C ALA A 75 17.79 18.59 -7.98
N LEU A 76 17.78 17.45 -7.28
CA LEU A 76 16.75 16.42 -7.45
C LEU A 76 15.46 16.79 -6.71
N GLU A 77 15.57 17.42 -5.55
CA GLU A 77 14.47 17.64 -4.61
C GLU A 77 13.36 18.55 -5.17
N VAL A 78 13.70 19.72 -5.71
CA VAL A 78 12.68 20.67 -6.17
C VAL A 78 11.83 20.09 -7.32
N PRO A 79 12.43 19.49 -8.36
CA PRO A 79 11.64 18.79 -9.38
C PRO A 79 10.81 17.62 -8.83
N MET A 80 11.30 16.86 -7.85
CA MET A 80 10.50 15.80 -7.21
C MET A 80 9.25 16.36 -6.51
N ILE A 81 9.40 17.47 -5.78
CA ILE A 81 8.27 18.15 -5.13
C ILE A 81 7.29 18.64 -6.21
N LEU A 82 7.77 19.34 -7.24
CA LEU A 82 6.93 19.84 -8.33
C LEU A 82 6.16 18.71 -9.04
N GLY A 83 6.82 17.59 -9.34
CA GLY A 83 6.17 16.43 -9.95
C GLY A 83 5.02 15.89 -9.08
N ASN A 84 5.25 15.75 -7.78
CA ASN A 84 4.21 15.36 -6.82
C ASN A 84 3.03 16.35 -6.79
N LEU A 85 3.30 17.66 -6.75
CA LEU A 85 2.26 18.69 -6.75
C LEU A 85 1.46 18.71 -8.06
N TYR A 86 2.12 18.50 -9.20
CA TYR A 86 1.41 18.36 -10.47
C TYR A 86 0.48 17.15 -10.46
N ARG A 87 0.89 16.01 -9.90
CA ARG A 87 0.02 14.84 -9.74
C ARG A 87 -1.18 15.14 -8.84
N GLU A 88 -0.96 15.81 -7.71
CA GLU A 88 -2.04 16.21 -6.77
C GLU A 88 -3.06 17.15 -7.41
N LYS A 89 -2.59 18.11 -8.22
CA LYS A 89 -3.45 19.02 -9.00
C LYS A 89 -4.15 18.33 -10.18
N GLY A 90 -3.87 17.05 -10.44
CA GLY A 90 -4.40 16.31 -11.58
C GLY A 90 -3.72 16.65 -12.91
N GLN A 91 -2.63 17.42 -12.91
CA GLN A 91 -1.80 17.68 -14.08
C GLN A 91 -0.84 16.51 -14.35
N VAL A 92 -1.41 15.31 -14.54
CA VAL A 92 -0.66 14.04 -14.61
C VAL A 92 0.41 14.05 -15.69
N GLY A 93 0.11 14.60 -16.89
CA GLY A 93 1.10 14.67 -17.98
C GLY A 93 2.35 15.48 -17.63
N LYS A 94 2.20 16.56 -16.85
CA LYS A 94 3.35 17.34 -16.36
C LYS A 94 4.14 16.56 -15.31
N ALA A 95 3.46 15.89 -14.38
CA ALA A 95 4.11 15.05 -13.37
C ALA A 95 4.97 13.96 -14.02
N ILE A 96 4.41 13.23 -14.99
CA ILE A 96 5.11 12.21 -15.78
C ILE A 96 6.35 12.81 -16.46
N THR A 97 6.20 13.95 -17.14
CA THR A 97 7.30 14.61 -17.85
C THR A 97 8.44 14.97 -16.88
N VAL A 98 8.10 15.53 -15.71
CA VAL A 98 9.08 15.90 -14.69
C VAL A 98 9.82 14.66 -14.17
N HIS A 99 9.11 13.62 -13.70
CA HIS A 99 9.78 12.44 -13.16
C HIS A 99 10.55 11.63 -14.22
N GLN A 100 10.06 11.56 -15.47
CA GLN A 100 10.81 10.95 -16.57
C GLN A 100 12.12 11.70 -16.85
N SER A 101 12.09 13.04 -16.84
CA SER A 101 13.30 13.85 -17.06
C SER A 101 14.35 13.63 -15.97
N LEU A 102 13.92 13.34 -14.74
CA LEU A 102 14.81 13.01 -13.63
C LEU A 102 15.51 11.66 -13.84
N LEU A 103 14.81 10.64 -14.36
CA LEU A 103 15.38 9.33 -14.65
C LEU A 103 16.48 9.36 -15.72
N GLN A 104 16.46 10.35 -16.61
CA GLN A 104 17.49 10.51 -17.64
C GLN A 104 18.81 11.12 -17.11
N ARG A 105 18.83 11.54 -15.83
CA ARG A 105 20.04 12.12 -15.22
C ARG A 105 21.03 11.01 -14.85
N ALA A 106 22.27 11.14 -15.31
CA ALA A 106 23.32 10.13 -15.12
C ALA A 106 23.77 9.89 -13.66
N SER A 107 23.34 10.71 -12.69
CA SER A 107 23.92 10.76 -11.33
C SER A 107 22.97 10.32 -10.21
N LEU A 108 21.92 9.55 -10.50
CA LEU A 108 21.01 9.07 -9.45
C LEU A 108 21.66 7.94 -8.64
N THR A 109 21.64 8.06 -7.31
CA THR A 109 21.91 6.92 -6.44
C THR A 109 20.82 5.86 -6.61
N ARG A 110 21.08 4.61 -6.21
CA ARG A 110 20.08 3.53 -6.26
C ARG A 110 18.78 3.88 -5.53
N VAL A 111 18.90 4.55 -4.38
CA VAL A 111 17.75 4.97 -3.56
C VAL A 111 16.96 6.08 -4.25
N GLU A 112 17.65 7.08 -4.79
CA GLU A 112 17.00 8.16 -5.56
C GLU A 112 16.31 7.62 -6.82
N HIS A 113 16.96 6.71 -7.54
CA HIS A 113 16.37 6.05 -8.72
C HIS A 113 15.08 5.31 -8.35
N ALA A 114 15.10 4.49 -7.30
CA ALA A 114 13.90 3.80 -6.82
C ALA A 114 12.79 4.79 -6.42
N TYR A 115 13.14 5.91 -5.78
CA TYR A 115 12.16 6.93 -5.39
C TYR A 115 11.53 7.66 -6.59
N VAL A 116 12.33 8.03 -7.59
CA VAL A 116 11.82 8.64 -8.83
C VAL A 116 10.91 7.67 -9.59
N LEU A 117 11.30 6.40 -9.70
CA LEU A 117 10.45 5.35 -10.31
C LEU A 117 9.15 5.16 -9.54
N LEU A 118 9.19 5.21 -8.21
CA LEU A 118 7.98 5.13 -7.38
C LEU A 118 7.03 6.28 -7.69
N CYS A 119 7.52 7.50 -7.73
CA CYS A 119 6.72 8.68 -8.09
C CYS A 119 6.17 8.58 -9.52
N LEU A 120 6.96 8.11 -10.48
CA LEU A 120 6.50 7.90 -11.85
C LEU A 120 5.41 6.81 -11.93
N GLY A 121 5.54 5.71 -11.18
CA GLY A 121 4.51 4.68 -11.07
C GLY A 121 3.19 5.22 -10.49
N LEU A 122 3.26 6.10 -9.49
CA LEU A 122 2.09 6.79 -8.94
C LEU A 122 1.44 7.73 -9.96
N ASP A 123 2.23 8.43 -10.77
CA ASP A 123 1.71 9.28 -11.84
C ASP A 123 1.00 8.46 -12.92
N TYR A 124 1.59 7.35 -13.35
CA TYR A 124 0.96 6.43 -14.30
C TYR A 124 -0.34 5.84 -13.74
N LYS A 125 -0.35 5.41 -12.48
CA LYS A 125 -1.57 4.95 -11.80
C LYS A 125 -2.64 6.04 -11.80
N ARG A 126 -2.27 7.29 -11.46
CA ARG A 126 -3.21 8.42 -11.45
C ARG A 126 -3.75 8.76 -12.84
N GLY A 127 -2.95 8.55 -13.88
CA GLY A 127 -3.33 8.74 -15.28
C GLY A 127 -4.06 7.56 -15.92
N GLY A 128 -4.24 6.44 -15.22
CA GLY A 128 -4.85 5.23 -15.78
C GLY A 128 -3.94 4.42 -16.70
N PHE A 129 -2.63 4.71 -16.74
CA PHE A 129 -1.65 3.95 -17.52
C PHE A 129 -1.21 2.70 -16.75
N VAL A 130 -2.12 1.74 -16.59
CA VAL A 130 -1.96 0.58 -15.71
C VAL A 130 -0.68 -0.21 -15.98
N ASP A 131 -0.42 -0.59 -17.24
CA ASP A 131 0.76 -1.41 -17.59
C ASP A 131 2.08 -0.72 -17.22
N ARG A 132 2.18 0.60 -17.49
CA ARG A 132 3.36 1.40 -17.15
C ARG A 132 3.51 1.59 -15.64
N ALA A 133 2.40 1.66 -14.91
CA ALA A 133 2.43 1.72 -13.45
C ALA A 133 2.95 0.39 -12.86
N LEU A 134 2.47 -0.75 -13.37
CA LEU A 134 2.96 -2.07 -12.98
C LEU A 134 4.46 -2.23 -13.25
N GLU A 135 4.93 -1.85 -14.45
CA GLU A 135 6.34 -1.88 -14.81
C GLU A 135 7.18 -1.01 -13.87
N ALA A 136 6.77 0.23 -13.63
CA ALA A 136 7.48 1.14 -12.74
C ALA A 136 7.57 0.60 -11.31
N PHE A 137 6.49 0.08 -10.73
CA PHE A 137 6.52 -0.50 -9.39
C PHE A 137 7.37 -1.78 -9.32
N ASN A 138 7.35 -2.62 -10.35
CA ASN A 138 8.23 -3.79 -10.41
C ASN A 138 9.71 -3.40 -10.48
N GLU A 139 10.06 -2.36 -11.22
CA GLU A 139 11.43 -1.83 -11.24
C GLU A 139 11.84 -1.25 -9.88
N VAL A 140 10.92 -0.57 -9.16
CA VAL A 140 11.16 -0.18 -7.76
C VAL A 140 11.51 -1.40 -6.92
N LEU A 141 10.75 -2.49 -7.04
CA LEU A 141 10.98 -3.72 -6.26
C LEU A 141 12.24 -4.48 -6.68
N ARG A 142 12.74 -4.29 -7.91
CA ARG A 142 14.06 -4.79 -8.33
C ARG A 142 15.18 -4.03 -7.63
N LEU A 143 15.01 -2.71 -7.44
CA LEU A 143 15.99 -1.87 -6.75
C LEU A 143 15.89 -2.00 -5.23
N ASP A 144 14.69 -2.12 -4.68
CA ASP A 144 14.38 -2.27 -3.26
C ASP A 144 13.23 -3.28 -3.08
N ALA A 145 13.59 -4.55 -2.88
CA ALA A 145 12.63 -5.65 -2.77
C ALA A 145 11.68 -5.55 -1.57
N LYS A 146 12.00 -4.68 -0.61
CA LYS A 146 11.23 -4.46 0.62
C LYS A 146 10.44 -3.15 0.60
N ASN A 147 10.35 -2.47 -0.54
CA ASN A 147 9.61 -1.23 -0.64
C ASN A 147 8.11 -1.45 -0.42
N GLU A 148 7.63 -1.22 0.80
CA GLU A 148 6.23 -1.43 1.17
C GLU A 148 5.27 -0.54 0.37
N TYR A 149 5.70 0.68 0.03
CA TYR A 149 4.86 1.62 -0.72
C TYR A 149 4.60 1.13 -2.15
N ALA A 150 5.63 0.61 -2.83
CA ALA A 150 5.48 -0.02 -4.14
C ALA A 150 4.60 -1.29 -4.05
N LEU A 151 4.83 -2.15 -3.06
CA LEU A 151 4.03 -3.37 -2.88
C LEU A 151 2.54 -3.06 -2.64
N VAL A 152 2.21 -2.05 -1.82
CA VAL A 152 0.81 -1.65 -1.57
C VAL A 152 0.15 -1.14 -2.85
N ASN A 153 0.86 -0.36 -3.67
CA ASN A 153 0.30 0.14 -4.93
C ASN A 153 0.18 -0.96 -5.99
N LEU A 154 1.14 -1.89 -6.03
CA LEU A 154 1.11 -3.06 -6.91
C LEU A 154 -0.08 -3.97 -6.57
N GLN A 155 -0.28 -4.26 -5.28
CA GLN A 155 -1.45 -5.01 -4.79
C GLN A 155 -2.76 -4.35 -5.24
N LYS A 156 -2.91 -3.04 -5.01
CA LYS A 156 -4.14 -2.31 -5.40
C LYS A 156 -4.37 -2.34 -6.90
N LEU A 157 -3.32 -2.23 -7.72
CA LEU A 157 -3.45 -2.35 -9.17
C LEU A 157 -3.92 -3.75 -9.58
N HIS A 158 -3.37 -4.80 -8.97
CA HIS A 158 -3.83 -6.16 -9.23
C HIS A 158 -5.30 -6.36 -8.80
N GLU A 159 -5.72 -5.81 -7.65
CA GLU A 159 -7.12 -5.82 -7.21
C GLU A 159 -8.05 -5.06 -8.18
N GLU A 160 -7.66 -3.86 -8.62
CA GLU A 160 -8.39 -3.05 -9.60
C GLU A 160 -8.56 -3.78 -10.96
N GLN A 161 -7.58 -4.62 -11.33
CA GLN A 161 -7.58 -5.42 -12.55
C GLN A 161 -8.18 -6.83 -12.37
N HIS A 162 -8.70 -7.15 -11.18
CA HIS A 162 -9.21 -8.49 -10.81
C HIS A 162 -8.18 -9.62 -10.96
N GLN A 163 -6.88 -9.29 -10.86
CA GLN A 163 -5.75 -10.22 -10.84
C GLN A 163 -5.53 -10.72 -9.40
N TRP A 164 -6.47 -11.52 -8.91
CA TRP A 164 -6.57 -11.85 -7.49
C TRP A 164 -5.39 -12.67 -6.96
N SER A 165 -4.81 -13.54 -7.78
CA SER A 165 -3.66 -14.37 -7.39
C SER A 165 -2.41 -13.51 -7.21
N GLU A 166 -2.15 -12.59 -8.12
CA GLU A 166 -1.03 -11.65 -8.06
C GLU A 166 -1.18 -10.66 -6.90
N ALA A 167 -2.41 -10.19 -6.65
CA ALA A 167 -2.72 -9.38 -5.46
C ALA A 167 -2.44 -10.16 -4.17
N TYR A 168 -2.83 -11.43 -4.10
CA TYR A 168 -2.59 -12.30 -2.95
C TYR A 168 -1.10 -12.52 -2.69
N ASP A 169 -0.33 -12.87 -3.72
CA ASP A 169 1.12 -13.06 -3.61
C ASP A 169 1.82 -11.78 -3.16
N THR A 170 1.40 -10.63 -3.69
CA THR A 170 1.91 -9.32 -3.28
C THR A 170 1.56 -9.02 -1.81
N ARG A 171 0.34 -9.34 -1.37
CA ARG A 171 -0.09 -9.18 0.03
C ARG A 171 0.67 -10.10 0.97
N GLN A 172 0.96 -11.33 0.56
CA GLN A 172 1.79 -12.24 1.34
C GLN A 172 3.20 -11.69 1.53
N ARG A 173 3.80 -11.10 0.49
CA ARG A 173 5.09 -10.40 0.61
C ARG A 173 5.02 -9.24 1.61
N LEU A 174 3.99 -8.39 1.54
CA LEU A 174 3.77 -7.32 2.53
C LEU A 174 3.64 -7.85 3.96
N THR A 175 2.89 -8.93 4.15
CA THR A 175 2.68 -9.54 5.47
C THR A 175 3.98 -10.02 6.11
N LYS A 176 4.95 -10.49 5.30
CA LYS A 176 6.27 -10.90 5.77
C LYS A 176 7.15 -9.71 6.21
N LEU A 177 6.86 -8.50 5.73
CA LEU A 177 7.59 -7.28 6.06
C LEU A 177 6.95 -6.52 7.23
N ALA A 178 5.64 -6.62 7.38
CA ALA A 178 4.87 -5.85 8.36
C ALA A 178 5.23 -6.18 9.82
N ALA A 179 5.14 -5.17 10.68
CA ALA A 179 5.24 -5.32 12.12
C ALA A 179 4.12 -6.22 12.68
N ILE A 180 4.36 -6.82 13.84
CA ILE A 180 3.43 -7.76 14.50
C ILE A 180 2.03 -7.15 14.69
N ASP A 181 1.96 -5.85 14.99
CA ASP A 181 0.70 -5.15 15.29
C ASP A 181 -0.21 -4.97 14.07
N SER A 182 0.33 -5.06 12.84
CA SER A 182 -0.45 -4.94 11.59
C SER A 182 -1.04 -6.29 11.12
N ARG A 183 -0.78 -7.39 11.83
CA ARG A 183 -1.20 -8.75 11.42
C ARG A 183 -2.71 -8.92 11.27
N PRO A 184 -3.58 -8.43 12.17
CA PRO A 184 -5.03 -8.62 12.01
C PRO A 184 -5.58 -7.98 10.74
N GLN A 185 -5.13 -6.76 10.42
CA GLN A 185 -5.50 -6.09 9.16
C GLN A 185 -4.92 -6.84 7.94
N SER A 186 -3.76 -7.46 8.07
CA SER A 186 -3.19 -8.32 7.03
C SER A 186 -4.00 -9.56 6.75
N GLN A 187 -4.45 -10.23 7.80
CA GLN A 187 -5.27 -11.43 7.71
C GLN A 187 -6.63 -11.17 7.07
N ALA A 188 -7.29 -10.05 7.41
CA ALA A 188 -8.55 -9.67 6.80
C ALA A 188 -8.44 -9.43 5.28
N ILE A 189 -7.37 -8.77 4.83
CA ILE A 189 -7.13 -8.53 3.40
C ILE A 189 -6.78 -9.84 2.67
N LEU A 190 -5.97 -10.71 3.27
CA LEU A 190 -5.70 -12.05 2.71
C LEU A 190 -6.98 -12.89 2.60
N ALA A 191 -7.85 -12.85 3.61
CA ALA A 191 -9.13 -13.55 3.59
C ALA A 191 -10.05 -13.04 2.48
N PHE A 192 -10.11 -11.72 2.27
CA PHE A 192 -10.82 -11.13 1.13
C PHE A 192 -10.28 -11.65 -0.21
N LEU A 193 -8.96 -11.65 -0.41
CA LEU A 193 -8.34 -12.12 -1.66
C LEU A 193 -8.56 -13.62 -1.90
N GLU A 194 -8.46 -14.46 -0.86
CA GLU A 194 -8.80 -15.89 -0.95
C GLU A 194 -10.27 -16.10 -1.34
N ASN A 195 -11.19 -15.28 -0.81
CA ASN A 195 -12.59 -15.32 -1.22
C ASN A 195 -12.77 -14.97 -2.71
N GLU A 196 -12.10 -13.94 -3.22
CA GLU A 196 -12.19 -13.58 -4.64
C GLU A 196 -11.61 -14.66 -5.58
N ILE A 197 -10.48 -15.29 -5.18
CA ILE A 197 -9.91 -16.44 -5.91
C ILE A 197 -10.90 -17.62 -5.89
N GLY A 198 -11.54 -17.89 -4.74
CA GLY A 198 -12.57 -18.91 -4.62
C GLY A 198 -13.78 -18.67 -5.53
N LEU A 199 -14.23 -17.42 -5.64
CA LEU A 199 -15.30 -17.03 -6.57
C LEU A 199 -14.89 -17.25 -8.03
N GLU A 200 -13.63 -17.01 -8.39
CA GLU A 200 -13.12 -17.28 -9.74
C GLU A 200 -13.04 -18.79 -10.05
N ALA A 201 -12.67 -19.61 -9.07
CA ALA A 201 -12.72 -21.07 -9.18
C ALA A 201 -14.17 -21.56 -9.33
N MET A 202 -15.10 -21.00 -8.54
CA MET A 202 -16.53 -21.31 -8.63
C MET A 202 -17.11 -20.96 -10.01
N ARG A 203 -16.75 -19.81 -10.60
CA ARG A 203 -17.15 -19.44 -11.98
C ARG A 203 -16.65 -20.42 -13.03
N ARG A 204 -15.52 -21.08 -12.77
CA ARG A 204 -14.93 -22.14 -13.61
C ARG A 204 -15.51 -23.53 -13.32
N ASN A 205 -16.49 -23.62 -12.41
CA ASN A 205 -17.05 -24.88 -11.87
C ASN A 205 -16.01 -25.77 -11.17
N ASP A 206 -14.86 -25.22 -10.77
CA ASP A 206 -13.90 -25.91 -9.92
C ASP A 206 -14.32 -25.77 -8.46
N TYR A 207 -15.32 -26.54 -8.07
CA TYR A 207 -15.89 -26.51 -6.72
C TYR A 207 -14.90 -27.01 -5.65
N ALA A 208 -13.94 -27.85 -6.03
CA ALA A 208 -12.93 -28.34 -5.09
C ALA A 208 -11.97 -27.22 -4.70
N GLU A 209 -11.43 -26.49 -5.67
CA GLU A 209 -10.57 -25.34 -5.40
C GLU A 209 -11.35 -24.21 -4.72
N ALA A 210 -12.58 -23.93 -5.17
CA ALA A 210 -13.43 -22.91 -4.55
C ALA A 210 -13.64 -23.17 -3.06
N ALA A 211 -14.03 -24.40 -2.69
CA ALA A 211 -14.22 -24.77 -1.29
C ALA A 211 -12.93 -24.62 -0.46
N ARG A 212 -11.78 -25.02 -1.02
CA ARG A 212 -10.48 -24.87 -0.35
C ARG A 212 -10.13 -23.41 -0.10
N ARG A 213 -10.37 -22.53 -1.09
CA ARG A 213 -10.11 -21.09 -1.01
C ARG A 213 -11.01 -20.39 -0.01
N PHE A 214 -12.31 -20.68 -0.01
CA PHE A 214 -13.23 -20.13 1.00
C PHE A 214 -12.89 -20.62 2.41
N GLN A 215 -12.48 -21.88 2.58
CA GLN A 215 -12.01 -22.36 3.87
C GLN A 215 -10.74 -21.63 4.32
N ALA A 216 -9.76 -21.42 3.44
CA ALA A 216 -8.56 -20.64 3.74
C ALA A 216 -8.88 -19.19 4.16
N ALA A 217 -9.88 -18.57 3.53
CA ALA A 217 -10.36 -17.25 3.93
C ALA A 217 -10.92 -17.24 5.36
N ILE A 218 -11.72 -18.24 5.73
CA ILE A 218 -12.29 -18.41 7.08
C ILE A 218 -11.19 -18.67 8.12
N ASP A 219 -10.19 -19.47 7.77
CA ASP A 219 -9.07 -19.80 8.66
C ASP A 219 -8.17 -18.59 8.91
N SER A 220 -8.05 -17.70 7.92
CA SER A 220 -7.32 -16.43 8.03
C SER A 220 -8.10 -15.38 8.84
N ASP A 221 -9.39 -15.23 8.57
CA ASP A 221 -10.29 -14.33 9.30
C ASP A 221 -11.62 -15.03 9.60
N ALA A 222 -11.82 -15.38 10.87
CA ALA A 222 -13.04 -16.03 11.33
C ALA A 222 -14.31 -15.17 11.13
N ARG A 223 -14.17 -13.87 10.84
CA ARG A 223 -15.27 -12.95 10.50
C ARG A 223 -15.40 -12.68 9.00
N ALA A 224 -14.74 -13.47 8.13
CA ALA A 224 -14.91 -13.42 6.68
C ALA A 224 -16.29 -13.92 6.24
N VAL A 225 -17.33 -13.11 6.49
CA VAL A 225 -18.74 -13.42 6.18
C VAL A 225 -18.98 -13.92 4.74
N PRO A 226 -18.42 -13.27 3.69
CA PRO A 226 -18.60 -13.74 2.33
C PRO A 226 -18.11 -15.17 2.10
N ALA A 227 -17.01 -15.56 2.74
CA ALA A 227 -16.42 -16.88 2.58
C ALA A 227 -17.33 -17.98 3.15
N TYR A 228 -18.00 -17.75 4.29
CA TYR A 228 -19.00 -18.69 4.81
C TYR A 228 -20.20 -18.87 3.88
N LEU A 229 -20.72 -17.77 3.32
CA LEU A 229 -21.83 -17.82 2.38
C LEU A 229 -21.46 -18.65 1.15
N ASN A 230 -20.33 -18.30 0.53
CA ASN A 230 -19.85 -18.93 -0.69
C ASN A 230 -19.43 -20.40 -0.47
N LEU A 231 -18.80 -20.73 0.66
CA LEU A 231 -18.47 -22.12 1.00
C LEU A 231 -19.73 -22.99 1.15
N GLY A 232 -20.76 -22.46 1.80
CA GLY A 232 -22.03 -23.17 1.90
C GLY A 232 -22.72 -23.32 0.54
N ASP A 233 -22.69 -22.29 -0.31
CA ASP A 233 -23.23 -22.33 -1.67
C ASP A 233 -22.51 -23.39 -2.53
N VAL A 234 -21.18 -23.47 -2.44
CA VAL A 234 -20.38 -24.50 -3.12
C VAL A 234 -20.69 -25.90 -2.59
N ARG A 235 -20.75 -26.10 -1.27
CA ARG A 235 -21.13 -27.39 -0.66
C ARG A 235 -22.52 -27.83 -1.10
N LEU A 236 -23.46 -26.89 -1.21
CA LEU A 236 -24.80 -27.17 -1.71
C LEU A 236 -24.76 -27.64 -3.17
N ALA A 237 -23.98 -26.98 -4.02
CA ALA A 237 -23.81 -27.35 -5.44
C ALA A 237 -23.16 -28.73 -5.59
N GLN A 238 -22.31 -29.14 -4.65
CA GLN A 238 -21.72 -30.48 -4.58
C GLN A 238 -22.68 -31.55 -4.03
N GLY A 239 -23.89 -31.17 -3.59
CA GLY A 239 -24.87 -32.08 -2.98
C GLY A 239 -24.65 -32.32 -1.47
N ASN A 240 -23.68 -31.65 -0.86
CA ASN A 240 -23.34 -31.80 0.56
C ASN A 240 -24.23 -30.91 1.45
N GLU A 241 -25.54 -31.15 1.41
CA GLU A 241 -26.55 -30.31 2.10
C GLU A 241 -26.29 -30.12 3.60
N LYS A 242 -25.87 -31.18 4.30
CA LYS A 242 -25.58 -31.12 5.74
C LYS A 242 -24.41 -30.19 6.05
N GLU A 243 -23.37 -30.23 5.23
CA GLU A 243 -22.19 -29.38 5.40
C GLU A 243 -22.51 -27.93 5.02
N ALA A 244 -23.32 -27.72 3.99
CA ALA A 244 -23.81 -26.39 3.61
C ALA A 244 -24.57 -25.73 4.77
N ALA A 245 -25.57 -26.43 5.34
CA ALA A 245 -26.31 -25.96 6.52
C ALA A 245 -25.38 -25.63 7.69
N SER A 246 -24.45 -26.54 8.02
CA SER A 246 -23.51 -26.34 9.12
C SER A 246 -22.60 -25.11 8.92
N THR A 247 -22.22 -24.82 7.67
CA THR A 247 -21.41 -23.65 7.32
C THR A 247 -22.16 -22.35 7.58
N TRP A 248 -23.40 -22.26 7.08
CA TRP A 248 -24.25 -21.09 7.27
C TRP A 248 -24.70 -20.92 8.73
N GLU A 249 -24.96 -22.00 9.46
CA GLU A 249 -25.21 -21.95 10.90
C GLU A 249 -23.98 -21.46 11.69
N THR A 250 -22.78 -21.82 11.23
CA THR A 250 -21.54 -21.30 11.82
C THR A 250 -21.41 -19.80 11.58
N LEU A 251 -21.77 -19.29 10.40
CA LEU A 251 -21.84 -17.85 10.13
C LEU A 251 -22.75 -17.13 11.13
N VAL A 252 -23.95 -17.66 11.39
CA VAL A 252 -24.89 -17.10 12.38
C VAL A 252 -24.25 -17.01 13.78
N ARG A 253 -23.41 -17.98 14.15
CA ARG A 253 -22.71 -18.01 15.44
C ARG A 253 -21.54 -17.02 15.53
N VAL A 254 -20.72 -16.91 14.48
CA VAL A 254 -19.49 -16.09 14.51
C VAL A 254 -19.74 -14.62 14.16
N ALA A 255 -20.81 -14.33 13.42
CA ALA A 255 -21.21 -12.98 13.04
C ALA A 255 -22.73 -12.80 13.22
N PRO A 256 -23.24 -12.80 14.48
CA PRO A 256 -24.68 -12.69 14.74
C PRO A 256 -25.29 -11.39 14.20
N ASP A 257 -24.51 -10.31 14.11
CA ASP A 257 -24.91 -9.04 13.50
C ASP A 257 -25.12 -9.12 11.97
N ARG A 258 -24.63 -10.20 11.35
CA ARG A 258 -24.71 -10.49 9.90
C ARG A 258 -25.45 -11.79 9.59
N ALA A 259 -26.06 -12.42 10.60
CA ALA A 259 -26.77 -13.69 10.48
C ALA A 259 -27.86 -13.68 9.38
N TYR A 260 -28.52 -12.53 9.18
CA TYR A 260 -29.58 -12.36 8.18
C TYR A 260 -29.14 -12.71 6.74
N LEU A 261 -27.84 -12.62 6.42
CA LEU A 261 -27.33 -12.96 5.09
C LEU A 261 -27.40 -14.46 4.77
N ALA A 262 -27.56 -15.30 5.79
CA ALA A 262 -27.64 -16.76 5.66
C ALA A 262 -29.08 -17.29 5.73
N PHE A 263 -30.05 -16.48 6.12
CA PHE A 263 -31.41 -16.93 6.45
C PHE A 263 -32.15 -17.51 5.25
N ASP A 264 -32.16 -16.82 4.11
CA ASP A 264 -32.84 -17.30 2.90
C ASP A 264 -32.28 -18.67 2.44
N ARG A 265 -30.95 -18.86 2.58
CA ARG A 265 -30.27 -20.12 2.23
C ARG A 265 -30.68 -21.26 3.16
N LEU A 266 -30.72 -20.98 4.47
CA LEU A 266 -31.09 -21.94 5.50
C LEU A 266 -32.57 -22.31 5.42
N ASP A 267 -33.45 -21.34 5.19
CA ASP A 267 -34.88 -21.57 5.04
C ASP A 267 -35.18 -22.40 3.77
N ALA A 268 -34.61 -22.00 2.63
CA ALA A 268 -34.77 -22.75 1.38
C ALA A 268 -34.30 -24.21 1.52
N LEU A 269 -33.18 -24.45 2.21
CA LEU A 269 -32.70 -25.81 2.47
C LEU A 269 -33.59 -26.57 3.46
N ALA A 270 -34.11 -25.91 4.50
CA ALA A 270 -35.03 -26.51 5.46
C ALA A 270 -36.34 -26.95 4.79
N VAL A 271 -36.90 -26.13 3.91
CA VAL A 271 -38.08 -26.47 3.10
C VAL A 271 -37.77 -27.66 2.18
N ARG A 272 -36.66 -27.60 1.44
CA ARG A 272 -36.25 -28.68 0.52
C ARG A 272 -36.05 -30.02 1.21
N THR A 273 -35.52 -30.01 2.43
CA THR A 273 -35.25 -31.23 3.23
C THR A 273 -36.44 -31.67 4.08
N GLY A 274 -37.59 -31.00 3.98
CA GLY A 274 -38.81 -31.33 4.73
C GLY A 274 -38.72 -31.06 6.23
N LYS A 275 -37.85 -30.13 6.64
CA LYS A 275 -37.59 -29.77 8.05
C LYS A 275 -37.75 -28.26 8.32
N PRO A 276 -38.87 -27.60 7.95
CA PRO A 276 -39.04 -26.16 8.13
C PRO A 276 -38.86 -25.69 9.60
N GLU A 277 -39.21 -26.56 10.56
CA GLU A 277 -39.06 -26.35 11.99
C GLU A 277 -37.61 -26.12 12.45
N SER A 278 -36.60 -26.53 11.68
CA SER A 278 -35.19 -26.33 12.07
C SER A 278 -34.77 -24.87 11.92
N PHE A 279 -35.26 -24.19 10.89
CA PHE A 279 -34.95 -22.77 10.66
C PHE A 279 -35.63 -21.89 11.71
N SER A 280 -36.92 -22.11 11.97
CA SER A 280 -37.66 -21.42 13.04
C SER A 280 -36.95 -21.55 14.41
N ARG A 281 -36.49 -22.75 14.76
CA ARG A 281 -35.71 -22.99 15.99
C ARG A 281 -34.38 -22.24 16.01
N LEU A 282 -33.72 -22.08 14.86
CA LEU A 282 -32.49 -21.31 14.76
C LEU A 282 -32.75 -19.82 15.01
N CYS A 283 -33.82 -19.25 14.44
CA CYS A 283 -34.21 -17.85 14.64
C CYS A 283 -34.63 -17.56 16.09
N HIS A 284 -35.22 -18.55 16.79
CA HIS A 284 -35.63 -18.41 18.19
C HIS A 284 -34.52 -18.68 19.21
N LYS A 285 -33.35 -19.17 18.79
CA LYS A 285 -32.19 -19.23 19.68
C LYS A 285 -31.75 -17.79 19.99
N PRO A 286 -31.54 -17.43 21.26
CA PRO A 286 -30.91 -16.16 21.58
C PRO A 286 -29.55 -16.13 20.88
N CYS A 287 -29.41 -15.28 19.87
CA CYS A 287 -28.10 -14.98 19.30
C CYS A 287 -27.30 -14.39 20.46
N LEU A 288 -26.34 -15.16 20.99
CA LEU A 288 -25.48 -14.73 22.08
C LEU A 288 -24.70 -13.52 21.58
N VAL A 289 -25.21 -12.33 21.87
CA VAL A 289 -24.47 -11.07 21.71
C VAL A 289 -23.26 -11.20 22.63
N PRO A 290 -22.02 -11.24 22.12
CA PRO A 290 -20.86 -11.20 23.01
C PRO A 290 -20.91 -9.89 23.79
N PRO A 291 -20.63 -9.89 25.11
CA PRO A 291 -20.69 -8.68 25.90
C PRO A 291 -19.77 -7.62 25.29
N SER A 292 -20.34 -6.48 24.93
CA SER A 292 -19.63 -5.33 24.40
C SER A 292 -18.51 -4.93 25.37
N HIS A 293 -17.26 -4.89 24.90
CA HIS A 293 -16.16 -4.22 25.58
C HIS A 293 -16.40 -2.69 25.60
N HIS A 294 -17.36 -2.25 26.40
CA HIS A 294 -17.52 -0.84 26.79
C HIS A 294 -17.35 -0.73 28.31
N GLY A 295 -16.21 -1.22 28.78
CA GLY A 295 -15.60 -0.74 30.00
C GLY A 295 -14.57 0.33 29.65
N ARG A 296 -15.00 1.57 29.43
CA ARG A 296 -14.13 2.73 29.71
C ARG A 296 -14.68 3.38 30.98
N PRO A 297 -13.89 3.44 32.07
CA PRO A 297 -14.29 4.22 33.23
C PRO A 297 -14.35 5.69 32.81
N ARG A 298 -15.43 6.38 33.21
CA ARG A 298 -15.48 7.84 33.15
C ARG A 298 -14.36 8.36 34.06
N VAL A 299 -13.45 9.13 33.48
CA VAL A 299 -12.66 10.16 34.17
C VAL A 299 -13.08 11.47 33.56
#